data_AF-A0A2S5DD48-F1
#
_entry.id   AF-A0A2S5DD48-F1
#
_cell.length_a   1.000
_cell.length_b   1.000
_cell.length_c   1.000
_cell.angle_alpha   90.00
_cell.angle_beta   90.00
_cell.angle_gamma   90.00
#
_symmetry.space_group_name_H-M   'P 1'
#
loop_
_entity.id
_entity.type
_entity.pdbx_description
1 polymer ?
#
loop_
_entity_poly.entity_id
_entity_poly.type
_entity_poly.pdbx_seq_one_letter_code
_entity_poly.pdbx_strand_id
1 'polypeptide(L)'
;MGLLRKVLPLTILGISLASYAQATTLDDAVMAVALSHQTQESILNGQLSQVVYVGQNGDCSAVSIRSPEGHDQHFRVCKRQIIPRATVAPSWPDNPINKALLTAVVNNAVLYGQANQTDEDGYLIQAKVLGAMASACKHIEVIISFEADLVDYALKHVCD
;
A
#
# COMPACT_ATOMS: atom_id res chain seq x y z
N MET A 1 -6.47 -36.72 67.53
CA MET A 1 -6.09 -37.10 66.15
C MET A 1 -7.09 -36.46 65.20
N GLY A 2 -6.65 -35.63 64.24
CA GLY A 2 -7.57 -35.06 63.24
C GLY A 2 -7.13 -33.77 62.55
N LEU A 3 -5.95 -33.80 61.91
CA LEU A 3 -5.51 -33.02 60.73
C LEU A 3 -5.73 -31.49 60.67
N LEU A 4 -4.62 -30.77 60.86
CA LEU A 4 -4.37 -29.42 60.33
C LEU A 4 -4.57 -29.40 58.79
N ARG A 5 -5.49 -28.57 58.31
CA ARG A 5 -5.52 -28.14 56.90
C ARG A 5 -4.56 -26.96 56.71
N LYS A 6 -3.41 -27.24 56.10
CA LYS A 6 -2.44 -26.25 55.62
C LYS A 6 -3.08 -25.46 54.47
N VAL A 7 -3.21 -24.15 54.63
CA VAL A 7 -3.58 -23.24 53.54
C VAL A 7 -2.30 -22.85 52.82
N LEU A 8 -2.16 -23.30 51.57
CA LEU A 8 -1.03 -22.98 50.70
C LEU A 8 -1.32 -21.60 50.03
N PRO A 9 -0.44 -20.60 50.13
CA PRO A 9 -0.64 -19.34 49.41
C PRO A 9 -0.28 -19.55 47.93
N LEU A 10 -1.26 -19.36 47.05
CA LEU A 10 -1.08 -19.39 45.60
C LEU A 10 -0.37 -18.08 45.19
N THR A 11 0.95 -18.12 44.99
CA THR A 11 1.69 -17.01 44.37
C THR A 11 1.34 -16.94 42.90
N ILE A 12 0.47 -15.99 42.53
CA ILE A 12 0.18 -15.65 41.14
C ILE A 12 1.44 -14.99 40.57
N LEU A 13 2.20 -15.74 39.78
CA LEU A 13 3.25 -15.19 38.92
C LEU A 13 2.54 -14.33 37.85
N GLY A 14 2.56 -13.01 38.04
CA GLY A 14 2.19 -12.06 37.02
C GLY A 14 3.20 -12.13 35.88
N ILE A 15 2.89 -12.89 34.83
CA ILE A 15 3.61 -12.83 33.56
C ILE A 15 3.24 -11.47 32.96
N SER A 16 4.10 -10.48 33.15
CA SER A 16 4.07 -9.23 32.43
C SER A 16 4.26 -9.56 30.95
N LEU A 17 3.17 -9.64 30.19
CA LEU A 17 3.20 -9.64 28.73
C LEU A 17 3.72 -8.26 28.31
N ALA A 18 5.03 -8.11 28.27
CA ALA A 18 5.66 -7.05 27.52
C ALA A 18 5.29 -7.31 26.06
N SER A 19 4.29 -6.59 25.55
CA SER A 19 4.04 -6.51 24.12
C SER A 19 5.26 -5.87 23.48
N TYR A 20 6.20 -6.69 23.04
CA TYR A 20 7.27 -6.26 22.16
C TYR A 20 6.58 -5.75 20.89
N ALA A 21 6.52 -4.43 20.73
CA ALA A 21 6.23 -3.82 19.45
C ALA A 21 7.36 -4.26 18.52
N GLN A 22 7.13 -5.34 17.76
CA GLN A 22 8.07 -5.75 16.72
C GLN A 22 8.08 -4.60 15.71
N ALA A 23 9.26 -3.99 15.52
CA ALA A 23 9.45 -2.99 14.48
C ALA A 23 9.10 -3.67 13.14
N THR A 24 8.09 -3.16 12.45
CA THR A 24 7.71 -3.67 11.13
C THR A 24 8.92 -3.60 10.22
N THR A 25 9.36 -4.74 9.72
CA THR A 25 10.48 -4.77 8.78
C THR A 25 10.01 -4.31 7.40
N LEU A 26 10.96 -3.90 6.55
CA LEU A 26 10.68 -3.59 5.15
C LEU A 26 9.98 -4.77 4.46
N ASP A 27 10.49 -5.98 4.67
CA ASP A 27 9.96 -7.20 4.05
C ASP A 27 8.53 -7.50 4.51
N ASP A 28 8.23 -7.31 5.80
CA ASP A 28 6.88 -7.48 6.35
C ASP A 28 5.90 -6.51 5.70
N ALA A 29 6.30 -5.24 5.55
CA ALA A 29 5.46 -4.21 4.95
C ALA A 29 5.18 -4.48 3.46
N VAL A 30 6.22 -4.84 2.70
CA VAL A 30 6.09 -5.22 1.28
C VAL A 30 5.20 -6.44 1.11
N MET A 31 5.40 -7.47 1.93
CA MET A 31 4.59 -8.69 1.88
C MET A 31 3.13 -8.42 2.27
N ALA A 32 2.88 -7.62 3.30
CA ALA A 32 1.52 -7.27 3.75
C ALA A 32 0.74 -6.54 2.65
N VAL A 33 1.38 -5.59 1.96
CA VAL A 33 0.78 -4.87 0.83
C VAL A 33 0.58 -5.80 -0.38
N ALA A 34 1.56 -6.65 -0.68
CA ALA A 34 1.44 -7.62 -1.76
C ALA A 34 0.29 -8.63 -1.55
N LEU A 35 0.00 -9.01 -0.31
CA LEU A 35 -1.08 -9.95 0.03
C LEU A 35 -2.46 -9.29 0.11
N SER A 36 -2.52 -8.04 0.57
CA SER A 36 -3.78 -7.30 0.74
C SER A 36 -4.25 -6.62 -0.55
N HIS A 37 -3.35 -6.38 -1.50
CA HIS A 37 -3.59 -5.54 -2.68
C HIS A 37 -4.06 -4.12 -2.32
N GLN A 38 -3.65 -3.64 -1.15
CA GLN A 38 -4.02 -2.33 -0.62
C GLN A 38 -2.76 -1.57 -0.21
N THR A 39 -2.69 -0.31 -0.63
CA THR A 39 -1.68 0.64 -0.15
C THR A 39 -1.83 0.85 1.35
N GLN A 40 -0.70 0.89 2.05
CA GLN A 40 -0.63 1.04 3.51
C GLN A 40 0.44 2.04 3.89
N GLU A 41 0.30 2.63 5.08
CA GLU A 41 1.38 3.38 5.72
C GLU A 41 2.13 2.47 6.69
N SER A 42 3.46 2.57 6.72
CA SER A 42 4.30 1.78 7.62
C SER A 42 5.43 2.62 8.18
N ILE A 43 5.84 2.35 9.42
CA ILE A 43 7.01 2.97 10.04
C ILE A 43 8.23 2.13 9.68
N LEU A 44 9.03 2.62 8.73
CA LEU A 44 10.26 1.98 8.26
C LEU A 44 11.46 2.84 8.70
N ASN A 45 12.41 2.23 9.40
CA ASN A 45 13.59 2.95 9.93
C ASN A 45 13.26 4.23 10.73
N GLY A 46 12.14 4.22 11.45
CA GLY A 46 11.68 5.36 12.25
C GLY A 46 10.97 6.47 11.45
N GLN A 47 10.74 6.28 10.16
CA GLN A 47 10.02 7.22 9.30
C GLN A 47 8.71 6.63 8.79
N LEU A 48 7.65 7.43 8.76
CA LEU A 48 6.39 7.06 8.13
C LEU A 48 6.60 7.02 6.61
N SER A 49 6.47 5.84 6.03
CA SER A 49 6.61 5.60 4.59
C SER A 49 5.31 5.04 4.03
N GLN A 50 5.03 5.36 2.77
CA GLN A 50 3.87 4.81 2.08
C GLN A 50 4.28 3.60 1.26
N VAL A 51 3.62 2.46 1.48
CA VAL A 51 3.87 1.21 0.77
C VAL A 51 2.69 0.98 -0.17
N VAL A 52 2.91 1.22 -1.46
CA VAL A 52 1.91 1.26 -2.52
C VAL A 52 1.83 -0.08 -3.22
N TYR A 53 0.62 -0.63 -3.33
CA TYR A 53 0.35 -1.74 -4.23
C TYR A 53 0.18 -1.18 -5.64
N VAL A 54 1.20 -1.35 -6.49
CA VAL A 54 1.22 -0.75 -7.84
C VAL A 54 0.32 -1.53 -8.78
N GLY A 55 0.27 -2.87 -8.66
CA GLY A 55 -0.54 -3.72 -9.53
C GLY A 55 0.04 -5.12 -9.65
N GLN A 56 -0.32 -5.81 -10.75
CA GLN A 56 0.24 -7.12 -11.11
C GLN A 56 1.20 -6.97 -12.30
N ASN A 57 2.27 -7.76 -12.33
CA ASN A 57 3.14 -7.93 -13.47
C ASN A 57 3.41 -9.43 -13.66
N GLY A 58 2.71 -10.03 -14.62
CA GLY A 58 2.62 -11.48 -14.74
C GLY A 58 2.01 -12.09 -13.48
N ASP A 59 2.68 -13.09 -12.91
CA ASP A 59 2.27 -13.80 -11.68
C ASP A 59 2.78 -13.12 -10.38
N CYS A 60 3.26 -11.88 -10.47
CA CYS A 60 3.89 -11.18 -9.35
C CYS A 60 3.14 -9.90 -9.00
N SER A 61 2.94 -9.67 -7.71
CA SER A 61 2.49 -8.38 -7.19
C SER A 61 3.64 -7.37 -7.31
N ALA A 62 3.36 -6.20 -7.87
CA ALA A 62 4.27 -5.06 -7.89
C ALA A 62 3.97 -4.14 -6.71
N VAL A 63 5.00 -3.84 -5.92
CA VAL A 63 4.90 -3.03 -4.70
C VAL A 63 5.99 -1.98 -4.73
N SER A 64 5.68 -0.76 -4.30
CA SER A 64 6.68 0.30 -4.15
C SER A 64 6.62 0.91 -2.76
N ILE A 65 7.78 1.29 -2.23
CA ILE A 65 7.88 2.07 -0.99
C ILE A 65 8.28 3.48 -1.40
N ARG A 66 7.41 4.44 -1.13
CA ARG A 66 7.69 5.85 -1.28
C ARG A 66 8.33 6.37 0.00
N SER A 67 9.60 6.76 -0.11
CA SER A 67 10.29 7.44 0.98
C SER A 67 9.79 8.89 1.11
N PRO A 68 9.82 9.49 2.31
CA PRO A 68 9.54 10.91 2.49
C PRO A 68 10.44 11.84 1.66
N GLU A 69 11.63 11.35 1.28
CA GLU A 69 12.63 12.07 0.51
C GLU A 69 12.37 12.05 -1.00
N GLY A 70 11.30 11.37 -1.45
CA GLY A 70 10.88 11.34 -2.86
C GLY A 70 11.58 10.27 -3.70
N HIS A 71 12.36 9.39 -3.08
CA HIS A 71 12.91 8.21 -3.74
C HIS A 71 11.98 7.01 -3.54
N ASP A 72 11.48 6.46 -4.64
CA ASP A 72 10.66 5.25 -4.64
C ASP A 72 11.56 4.01 -4.78
N GLN A 73 11.34 3.02 -3.90
CA GLN A 73 11.97 1.70 -4.00
C GLN A 73 10.95 0.72 -4.57
N HIS A 74 11.33 -0.05 -5.59
CA HIS A 74 10.41 -0.95 -6.27
C HIS A 74 10.71 -2.41 -5.94
N PHE A 75 9.65 -3.21 -5.82
CA PHE A 75 9.71 -4.63 -5.49
C PHE A 75 8.76 -5.42 -6.38
N ARG A 76 9.10 -6.70 -6.59
CA ARG A 76 8.17 -7.72 -7.07
C ARG A 76 8.02 -8.78 -5.99
N VAL A 77 6.79 -9.23 -5.77
CA VAL A 77 6.50 -10.32 -4.86
C VAL A 77 5.95 -11.48 -5.68
N CYS A 78 6.80 -12.48 -5.91
CA CYS A 78 6.49 -13.65 -6.73
C CYS A 78 6.52 -14.88 -5.81
N LYS A 79 5.42 -15.63 -5.70
CA LYS A 79 5.37 -16.84 -4.84
C LYS A 79 5.88 -16.60 -3.42
N ARG A 80 5.55 -15.43 -2.84
CA ARG A 80 6.00 -14.95 -1.51
C ARG A 80 7.51 -14.68 -1.39
N GLN A 81 8.24 -14.55 -2.49
CA GLN A 81 9.61 -14.07 -2.50
C GLN A 81 9.62 -12.60 -2.91
N ILE A 82 10.30 -11.77 -2.11
CA ILE A 82 10.49 -10.35 -2.40
C ILE A 82 11.74 -10.20 -3.26
N ILE A 83 11.59 -9.55 -4.41
CA ILE A 83 12.65 -9.30 -5.38
C ILE A 83 12.78 -7.78 -5.53
N PRO A 84 13.87 -7.16 -5.04
CA PRO A 84 14.10 -5.73 -5.23
C PRO A 84 14.38 -5.44 -6.70
N ARG A 85 13.95 -4.25 -7.15
CA ARG A 85 14.14 -3.76 -8.51
C ARG A 85 15.02 -2.52 -8.47
N ALA A 86 16.20 -2.61 -9.09
CA ALA A 86 17.12 -1.48 -9.22
C ALA A 86 16.75 -0.63 -10.46
N THR A 87 15.52 -0.12 -10.47
CA THR A 87 14.97 0.69 -11.56
C THR A 87 14.57 2.06 -11.04
N VAL A 88 14.57 3.04 -11.95
CA VAL A 88 14.01 4.37 -11.71
C VAL A 88 12.93 4.53 -12.77
N ALA A 89 11.68 4.64 -12.34
CA ALA A 89 10.58 4.82 -13.28
C ALA A 89 10.72 6.18 -13.99
N PRO A 90 10.50 6.26 -15.32
CA PRO A 90 10.53 7.52 -16.02
C PRO A 90 9.38 8.41 -15.55
N SER A 91 9.61 9.73 -15.48
CA SER A 91 8.56 10.69 -15.15
C SER A 91 7.43 10.65 -16.17
N TRP A 92 6.18 10.71 -15.73
CA TRP A 92 5.05 10.83 -16.66
C TRP A 92 4.98 12.23 -17.28
N PRO A 93 4.79 12.39 -18.61
CA PRO A 93 4.85 13.70 -19.25
C PRO A 93 3.72 14.63 -18.81
N ASP A 94 4.07 15.86 -18.41
CA ASP A 94 3.10 16.91 -18.04
C ASP A 94 2.60 17.68 -19.28
N ASN A 95 1.65 17.09 -20.02
CA ASN A 95 1.05 17.70 -21.20
C ASN A 95 -0.50 17.66 -21.17
N PRO A 96 -1.20 18.45 -22.02
CA PRO A 96 -2.66 18.52 -22.00
C PRO A 96 -3.37 17.20 -22.32
N ILE A 97 -2.78 16.35 -23.16
CA ILE A 97 -3.36 15.05 -23.54
C ILE A 97 -3.35 14.12 -22.32
N ASN A 98 -2.21 14.04 -21.64
CA ASN A 98 -2.04 13.25 -20.43
C ASN A 98 -2.95 13.75 -19.30
N LYS A 99 -3.10 15.08 -19.14
CA LYS A 99 -4.07 15.64 -18.19
C LYS A 99 -5.50 15.20 -18.50
N ALA A 100 -5.92 15.28 -19.76
CA ALA A 100 -7.25 14.84 -20.16
C ALA A 100 -7.47 13.33 -19.92
N LEU A 101 -6.45 12.52 -20.18
CA LEU A 101 -6.45 11.09 -19.89
C LEU A 101 -6.63 10.80 -18.39
N LEU A 102 -5.82 11.44 -17.53
CA LEU A 102 -5.96 11.31 -16.07
C LEU A 102 -7.35 11.74 -15.60
N THR A 103 -7.86 12.87 -16.09
CA THR A 103 -9.22 13.32 -15.77
C THR A 103 -10.27 12.30 -16.18
N ALA A 104 -10.16 11.70 -17.37
CA ALA A 104 -11.09 10.67 -17.83
C ALA A 104 -11.05 9.42 -16.93
N VAL A 105 -9.86 8.94 -16.58
CA VAL A 105 -9.70 7.78 -15.68
C VAL A 105 -10.28 8.07 -14.30
N VAL A 106 -10.00 9.24 -13.72
CA VAL A 106 -10.56 9.62 -12.41
C VAL A 106 -12.09 9.73 -12.45
N ASN A 107 -12.66 10.38 -13.47
CA ASN A 107 -14.11 10.51 -13.62
C ASN A 107 -14.80 9.14 -13.78
N ASN A 108 -14.20 8.24 -14.55
CA ASN A 108 -14.72 6.88 -14.68
C ASN A 108 -14.64 6.12 -13.36
N ALA A 109 -13.57 6.30 -12.57
CA ALA A 109 -13.48 5.70 -11.24
C ALA A 109 -14.53 6.28 -10.27
N VAL A 110 -14.85 7.58 -10.34
CA VAL A 110 -15.95 8.18 -9.56
C VAL A 110 -17.28 7.49 -9.85
N LEU A 111 -17.56 7.20 -11.12
CA LEU A 111 -18.83 6.62 -11.57
C LEU A 111 -18.91 5.12 -11.29
N TYR A 112 -17.83 4.38 -11.56
CA TYR A 112 -17.83 2.92 -11.60
C TYR A 112 -17.03 2.27 -10.47
N GLY A 113 -16.46 3.06 -9.55
CA GLY A 113 -15.66 2.60 -8.42
C GLY A 113 -14.19 2.36 -8.78
N GLN A 114 -13.87 2.06 -10.03
CA GLN A 114 -12.49 1.92 -10.52
C GLN A 114 -12.41 2.14 -12.04
N ALA A 115 -11.26 2.57 -12.52
CA ALA A 115 -10.94 2.67 -13.94
C ALA A 115 -9.44 2.55 -14.17
N ASN A 116 -9.04 2.12 -15.35
CA ASN A 116 -7.64 2.17 -15.78
C ASN A 116 -7.55 2.44 -17.28
N GLN A 117 -6.42 2.99 -17.70
CA GLN A 117 -6.09 3.18 -19.10
C GLN A 117 -4.57 3.26 -19.27
N THR A 118 -4.07 2.71 -20.37
CA THR A 118 -2.66 2.82 -20.75
C THR A 118 -2.53 3.89 -21.84
N ASP A 119 -1.54 4.77 -21.71
CA ASP A 119 -1.21 5.75 -22.75
C ASP A 119 -0.37 5.14 -23.88
N GLU A 120 -0.06 5.92 -24.90
CA GLU A 120 0.69 5.46 -26.08
C GLU A 120 2.15 5.12 -25.78
N ASP A 121 2.71 5.71 -24.72
CA ASP A 121 4.10 5.50 -24.29
C ASP A 121 4.22 4.29 -23.34
N GLY A 122 3.10 3.71 -22.89
CA GLY A 122 3.06 2.51 -22.06
C GLY A 122 2.87 2.77 -20.57
N TYR A 123 2.57 4.00 -20.16
CA TYR A 123 2.20 4.30 -18.77
C TYR A 123 0.79 3.81 -18.50
N LEU A 124 0.62 3.08 -17.40
CA LEU A 124 -0.67 2.65 -16.91
C LEU A 124 -1.16 3.61 -15.82
N ILE A 125 -2.29 4.27 -16.08
CA ILE A 125 -2.99 5.12 -15.14
C ILE A 125 -4.15 4.30 -14.56
N GLN A 126 -4.22 4.20 -13.25
CA GLN A 126 -5.26 3.50 -12.51
C GLN A 126 -5.89 4.44 -11.49
N ALA A 127 -7.20 4.38 -11.34
CA ALA A 127 -7.91 5.06 -10.28
C ALA A 127 -8.92 4.11 -9.62
N LYS A 128 -9.01 4.13 -8.29
CA LYS A 128 -10.02 3.38 -7.53
C LYS A 128 -10.56 4.20 -6.37
N VAL A 129 -11.86 4.07 -6.13
CA VAL A 129 -12.52 4.66 -4.96
C VAL A 129 -12.14 3.86 -3.72
N LEU A 130 -11.72 4.57 -2.68
CA LEU A 130 -11.49 4.05 -1.35
C LEU A 130 -12.75 4.25 -0.50
N GLY A 131 -13.20 3.18 0.15
CA GLY A 131 -14.37 3.22 1.02
C GLY A 131 -15.70 3.04 0.27
N ALA A 132 -16.80 3.52 0.87
CA ALA A 132 -18.15 3.30 0.36
C ALA A 132 -18.45 4.17 -0.87
N MET A 133 -19.06 3.59 -1.90
CA MET A 133 -19.40 4.31 -3.14
C MET A 133 -20.53 5.35 -2.99
N ALA A 134 -21.36 5.24 -1.94
CA ALA A 134 -22.56 6.05 -1.75
C ALA A 134 -22.34 7.37 -0.98
N SER A 135 -21.09 7.77 -0.74
CA SER A 135 -20.78 9.03 -0.06
C SER A 135 -20.83 10.22 -1.03
N ALA A 136 -21.28 11.37 -0.52
CA ALA A 136 -21.29 12.64 -1.27
C ALA A 136 -19.88 13.14 -1.65
N CYS A 137 -18.86 12.65 -0.93
CA CYS A 137 -17.45 12.84 -1.27
C CYS A 137 -16.74 11.50 -1.29
N LYS A 138 -15.92 11.26 -2.31
CA LYS A 138 -15.16 10.04 -2.54
C LYS A 138 -13.67 10.31 -2.39
N HIS A 139 -12.96 9.37 -1.76
CA HIS A 139 -11.51 9.32 -1.81
C HIS A 139 -11.10 8.42 -2.96
N ILE A 140 -10.20 8.89 -3.82
CA ILE A 140 -9.78 8.19 -5.02
C ILE A 140 -8.28 8.02 -4.94
N GLU A 141 -7.84 6.76 -4.88
CA GLU A 141 -6.46 6.38 -5.08
C GLU A 141 -6.16 6.42 -6.57
N VAL A 142 -5.12 7.14 -6.95
CA VAL A 142 -4.61 7.23 -8.32
C VAL A 142 -3.17 6.73 -8.32
N ILE A 143 -2.88 5.78 -9.20
CA ILE A 143 -1.54 5.22 -9.41
C ILE A 143 -1.20 5.39 -10.88
N ILE A 144 0.00 5.92 -11.14
CA ILE A 144 0.60 5.92 -12.47
C ILE A 144 1.83 5.03 -12.39
N SER A 145 1.96 4.10 -13.34
CA SER A 145 3.07 3.16 -13.37
C SER A 145 3.60 2.95 -14.77
N PHE A 146 4.87 2.57 -14.87
CA PHE A 146 5.54 2.18 -16.11
C PHE A 146 6.22 0.84 -15.88
N GLU A 147 5.89 -0.19 -16.67
CA GLU A 147 6.34 -1.58 -16.45
C GLU A 147 6.07 -2.13 -15.02
N ALA A 148 5.00 -1.63 -14.39
CA ALA A 148 4.63 -1.86 -13.00
C ALA A 148 5.62 -1.32 -11.94
N ASP A 149 6.51 -0.41 -12.31
CA ASP A 149 7.23 0.45 -11.36
C ASP A 149 6.42 1.73 -11.12
N LEU A 150 6.38 2.20 -9.88
CA LEU A 150 5.58 3.37 -9.50
C LEU A 150 6.20 4.63 -10.12
N VAL A 151 5.39 5.39 -10.86
CA VAL A 151 5.77 6.69 -11.43
C VAL A 151 5.18 7.82 -10.60
N ASP A 152 3.89 7.73 -10.27
CA ASP A 152 3.23 8.69 -9.40
C ASP A 152 2.11 8.01 -8.60
N TYR A 153 1.80 8.59 -7.45
CA TYR A 153 0.72 8.18 -6.58
C TYR A 153 0.07 9.42 -5.97
N ALA A 154 -1.26 9.45 -5.98
CA ALA A 154 -2.03 10.50 -5.34
C ALA A 154 -3.31 9.96 -4.70
N LEU A 155 -3.69 10.55 -3.57
CA LEU A 155 -5.04 10.44 -3.02
C LEU A 155 -5.80 11.72 -3.36
N LYS A 156 -6.86 11.60 -4.14
CA LYS A 156 -7.77 12.71 -4.48
C LYS A 156 -9.02 12.64 -3.62
N HIS A 157 -9.53 13.79 -3.21
CA HIS A 157 -10.84 13.91 -2.59
C HIS A 157 -11.76 14.62 -3.59
N VAL A 158 -12.84 13.96 -4.00
CA VAL A 158 -13.78 14.46 -5.01
C VAL A 158 -15.17 14.46 -4.41
N CYS A 159 -15.81 15.61 -4.37
CA CYS A 159 -17.21 15.76 -3.95
C CYS A 159 -18.07 16.06 -5.18
N ASP A 160 -19.32 15.62 -5.13
CA ASP A 160 -20.34 15.96 -6.14
C ASP A 160 -20.71 17.46 -6.12
#